data_AF-A0A6G3X8G1-F1
#
_entry.id   AF-A0A6G3X8G1-F1
#
_cell.length_a   1.000
_cell.length_b   1.000
_cell.length_c   1.000
_cell.angle_alpha   90.00
_cell.angle_beta   90.00
_cell.angle_gamma   90.00
#
_symmetry.space_group_name_H-M   'P 1'
#
loop_
_entity.id
_entity.type
_entity.pdbx_description
1 polymer ?
#
loop_
_entity_poly.entity_id
_entity_poly.type
_entity_poly.pdbx_seq_one_letter_code
_entity_poly.pdbx_strand_id
1 'polypeptide(L)' 'MALAPDDASRKAGTRLGAAGPWTDTGCDGAGAVWGLCRGSGSTPYRTVVDTTGPAYSCSCPSRKFPCK' A
#
# COMPACT_ATOMS: atom_id res chain seq x y z
N MET A 1 -9.03 2.54 16.71
CA MET A 1 -8.01 2.95 15.73
C MET A 1 -8.45 2.52 14.35
N ALA A 2 -9.04 3.42 13.56
CA ALA A 2 -9.33 3.12 12.16
C ALA A 2 -8.18 3.71 11.32
N LEU A 3 -7.30 2.83 10.83
CA LEU A 3 -6.14 3.18 9.99
C LEU A 3 -6.55 3.75 8.61
N ALA A 4 -7.83 3.61 8.23
CA ALA A 4 -8.35 4.05 6.95
C ALA A 4 -9.25 5.31 7.09
N PRO A 5 -9.07 6.33 6.24
CA PRO A 5 -9.82 7.60 6.32
C PRO A 5 -11.30 7.51 5.90
N ASP A 6 -11.70 6.46 5.17
CA ASP A 6 -13.11 6.11 4.91
C ASP A 6 -13.26 4.63 4.51
N ASP A 7 -14.51 4.19 4.30
CA ASP A 7 -14.84 2.81 3.89
C ASP A 7 -14.26 2.41 2.52
N ALA A 8 -14.11 3.37 1.60
CA ALA A 8 -13.54 3.09 0.29
C ALA A 8 -12.04 2.75 0.42
N SER A 9 -11.30 3.52 1.23
CA SER A 9 -9.92 3.17 1.59
C SER A 9 -9.87 1.82 2.29
N ARG A 10 -10.69 1.61 3.33
CA ARG A 10 -10.71 0.34 4.07
C ARG A 10 -10.90 -0.88 3.15
N LYS A 11 -11.89 -0.84 2.25
CA LYS A 11 -12.13 -1.92 1.27
C LYS A 11 -10.97 -2.10 0.31
N ALA A 12 -10.34 -1.02 -0.12
CA ALA A 12 -9.15 -1.09 -0.97
C ALA A 12 -7.97 -1.71 -0.23
N GLY A 13 -7.72 -1.31 1.02
CA GLY A 13 -6.70 -1.88 1.90
C GLY A 13 -6.91 -3.37 2.18
N THR A 14 -8.14 -3.84 2.37
CA THR A 14 -8.42 -5.28 2.56
C THR A 14 -7.95 -6.11 1.36
N ARG A 15 -8.13 -5.62 0.14
CA ARG A 15 -7.69 -6.34 -1.09
C ARG A 15 -6.17 -6.43 -1.19
N LEU A 16 -5.46 -5.49 -0.56
CA LEU A 16 -4.01 -5.49 -0.49
C LEU A 16 -3.44 -6.49 0.52
N GLY A 17 -4.26 -7.00 1.44
CA GLY A 17 -3.84 -8.04 2.39
C GLY A 17 -3.60 -9.42 1.76
N ALA A 18 -4.04 -9.63 0.51
CA ALA A 18 -3.74 -10.84 -0.25
C ALA A 18 -2.40 -10.70 -0.98
N ALA A 19 -1.64 -11.80 -1.13
CA ALA A 19 -0.37 -11.81 -1.85
C ALA A 19 -0.53 -11.66 -3.38
N GLY A 20 -1.68 -12.03 -3.95
CA GLY A 20 -1.91 -12.13 -5.39
C GLY A 20 -1.61 -10.89 -6.26
N PRO A 21 -1.94 -9.65 -5.86
CA PRO A 21 -1.68 -8.46 -6.68
C PRO A 21 -0.24 -7.93 -6.56
N TRP A 22 0.61 -8.54 -5.73
CA TRP A 22 1.95 -8.03 -5.44
C TRP A 22 3.04 -8.69 -6.27
N THR A 23 4.01 -7.86 -6.67
CA THR A 23 5.25 -8.24 -7.34
C THR A 23 6.38 -7.36 -6.80
N ASP A 24 7.64 -7.74 -7.04
CA ASP A 24 8.81 -6.94 -6.62
C ASP A 24 8.75 -6.52 -5.14
N THR A 25 8.39 -7.49 -4.30
CA THR A 25 8.26 -7.30 -2.85
C THR A 25 9.60 -7.43 -2.16
N GLY A 26 9.82 -6.63 -1.12
CA GLY A 26 11.01 -6.74 -0.30
C GLY A 26 10.80 -6.10 1.07
N CYS A 27 11.79 -6.31 1.93
CA CYS A 27 11.91 -5.62 3.20
C CYS A 27 13.37 -5.22 3.43
N ASP A 28 13.57 -4.19 4.23
CA ASP A 28 14.86 -3.93 4.83
C ASP A 28 14.91 -4.57 6.24
N GLY A 29 16.12 -4.73 6.78
CA GLY A 29 16.31 -5.23 8.14
C GLY A 29 15.94 -4.21 9.22
N ALA A 30 15.58 -2.98 8.85
CA ALA A 30 15.25 -1.89 9.76
C ALA A 30 13.74 -1.73 9.99
N GLY A 31 12.90 -2.37 9.18
CA GLY A 31 11.45 -2.40 9.33
C GLY A 31 10.65 -1.80 8.17
N ALA A 32 11.29 -1.34 7.09
CA ALA A 32 10.58 -0.96 5.88
C ALA A 32 10.19 -2.20 5.06
N VAL A 33 8.96 -2.23 4.58
CA VAL A 33 8.44 -3.25 3.66
C VAL A 33 7.89 -2.57 2.41
N TRP A 34 8.08 -3.17 1.24
CA TRP A 34 7.59 -2.61 -0.01
C TRP A 34 7.12 -3.68 -1.01
N GLY A 35 6.39 -3.21 -2.01
CA GLY A 35 6.03 -4.00 -3.18
C GLY A 35 5.36 -3.17 -4.26
N LEU A 36 5.33 -3.72 -5.48
CA LEU A 36 4.54 -3.21 -6.59
C LEU A 36 3.18 -3.92 -6.59
N CYS A 37 2.10 -3.17 -6.42
CA CYS A 37 0.75 -3.71 -6.48
C CYS A 37 0.14 -3.40 -7.85
N ARG A 38 -0.45 -4.42 -8.50
CA ARG A 38 -1.30 -4.20 -9.67
C ARG A 38 -2.54 -3.40 -9.29
N GLY A 39 -2.78 -2.31 -10.01
CA GLY A 39 -4.02 -1.55 -9.96
C GLY A 39 -4.87 -1.81 -11.19
N SER A 40 -5.88 -0.94 -11.40
CA SER A 40 -6.67 -0.92 -12.63
C SER A 40 -5.92 -0.31 -13.82
N GLY A 41 -4.78 0.36 -13.60
CA GLY A 41 -3.93 0.92 -14.65
C GLY A 41 -2.87 -0.05 -15.16
N SER A 42 -2.23 0.31 -16.27
CA SER A 42 -1.19 -0.50 -16.93
C SER A 42 0.12 -0.59 -16.14
N THR A 43 0.40 0.37 -15.26
CA THR A 43 1.61 0.42 -14.44
C THR A 43 1.28 0.06 -12.99
N PRO A 44 1.89 -1.00 -12.43
CA PRO A 44 1.82 -1.28 -11.00
C PRO A 44 2.32 -0.08 -10.19
N TYR A 45 1.69 0.21 -9.06
CA TYR A 45 2.11 1.30 -8.18
C TYR A 45 2.93 0.74 -7.02
N ARG A 46 3.96 1.48 -6.63
CA ARG A 46 4.81 1.14 -5.48
C ARG A 46 4.13 1.53 -4.19
N THR A 47 4.13 0.63 -3.22
CA THR A 47 3.74 0.89 -1.84
C THR A 47 4.92 0.59 -0.94
N VAL A 48 5.18 1.48 0.03
CA VAL A 48 6.18 1.30 1.08
C VAL A 48 5.52 1.60 2.42
N VAL A 49 5.76 0.76 3.41
CA VAL A 49 5.31 0.96 4.79
C VAL A 49 6.52 0.79 5.70
N ASP A 50 6.72 1.73 6.59
CA ASP A 50 7.61 1.56 7.73
C ASP A 50 6.81 0.89 8.85
N THR A 51 7.27 -0.27 9.32
CA THR A 51 6.62 -0.99 10.42
C THR A 51 7.03 -0.48 11.80
N THR A 52 8.06 0.38 11.87
CA THR A 52 8.57 0.98 13.12
C THR A 52 7.90 2.32 13.46
N GLY A 53 7.22 2.96 12.49
CA GLY A 53 6.61 4.26 12.67
C GLY A 53 5.43 4.51 11.73
N PRO A 54 4.72 5.64 11.86
CA PRO A 54 3.55 5.96 11.04
C PRO A 54 3.94 6.51 9.66
N ALA A 55 4.93 5.92 9.00
CA ALA A 55 5.43 6.36 7.70
C ALA A 55 4.99 5.39 6.59
N TYR A 56 4.41 5.94 5.53
CA TYR A 56 4.00 5.18 4.36
C TYR A 56 4.13 6.03 3.10
N SER A 57 4.34 5.38 1.96
CA SER A 57 4.31 6.02 0.65
C SER A 57 3.57 5.13 -0.35
N CYS A 58 2.83 5.76 -1.26
CA CYS A 58 2.13 5.06 -2.32
C CYS A 58 2.18 5.91 -3.60
N SER A 59 2.61 5.32 -4.71
CA SER A 59 2.70 5.99 -6.01
C SER A 59 1.39 5.90 -6.82
N CYS A 60 0.28 5.52 -6.20
CA CYS A 60 -1.04 5.45 -6.82
C CYS A 60 -1.46 6.86 -7.33
N PRO A 61 -2.16 7.00 -8.46
CA PRO A 61 -2.63 8.31 -8.95
C PRO A 61 -3.78 8.92 -8.12
N SER A 62 -4.16 8.27 -7.01
CA SER A 62 -5.22 8.76 -6.13
C SER A 62 -4.79 10.07 -5.47
N ARG A 63 -5.71 11.04 -5.43
CA ARG A 63 -5.50 12.33 -4.75
C ARG A 63 -5.77 12.27 -3.25
N LYS A 64 -6.16 11.10 -2.73
CA LYS A 64 -6.48 10.88 -1.33
C LYS A 64 -5.34 10.15 -0.63
N PHE A 65 -4.92 10.63 0.53
CA PHE A 65 -3.85 10.05 1.34
C PHE A 65 -4.31 9.91 2.80
N PRO A 66 -4.28 8.70 3.40
CA PRO A 66 -3.90 7.40 2.81
C PRO A 66 -4.81 6.97 1.65
N CYS A 67 -4.22 6.51 0.53
CA CYS A 67 -5.01 6.17 -0.67
C CYS A 67 -5.73 4.83 -0.57
N LYS A 68 -5.35 4.00 0.41
CA LYS A 68 -5.93 2.69 0.75
C LYS A 68 -5.78 2.49 2.25
#